data_AF-G2M2K1-F1
#
_entry.id   AF-G2M2K1-F1
#
_cell.length_a   1.000
_cell.length_b   1.000
_cell.length_c   1.000
_cell.angle_alpha   90.00
_cell.angle_beta   90.00
_cell.angle_gamma   90.00
#
_symmetry.space_group_name_H-M   'P 1'
#
loop_
_entity.id
_entity.type
_entity.pdbx_description
1 polymer ?
#
loop_
_entity_poly.entity_id
_entity_poly.type
_entity_poly.pdbx_seq_one_letter_code
_entity_poly.pdbx_strand_id
1 'polypeptide(L)'
;MPRESKIPKLFSGSVDDLTKPSKPKKQKERADLKSQKKQKTLYISLDINRKLIELYGEEGRRQSIIVEDAVNLYYYLRLALGEKKFEELMSAVRREDPDFLREYMEKFRL
;
A
#
# COMPACT_ATOMS: atom_id res chain seq x y z
N MET A 1 -9.61 7.26 -45.07
CA MET A 1 -8.93 7.93 -43.94
C MET A 1 -9.88 8.99 -43.39
N PRO A 2 -9.96 9.26 -42.07
CA PRO A 2 -9.08 8.83 -40.99
C PRO A 2 -9.75 7.83 -40.03
N ARG A 3 -8.94 6.90 -39.50
CA ARG A 3 -9.31 6.04 -38.38
C ARG A 3 -9.11 6.87 -37.11
N GLU A 4 -10.19 7.28 -36.47
CA GLU A 4 -10.11 7.79 -35.10
C GLU A 4 -9.60 6.65 -34.21
N SER A 5 -8.32 6.76 -33.87
CA SER A 5 -7.64 5.97 -32.85
C SER A 5 -8.34 6.17 -31.52
N LYS A 6 -9.34 5.33 -31.23
CA LYS A 6 -9.91 5.18 -29.89
C LYS A 6 -8.80 4.67 -28.97
N ILE A 7 -8.19 5.59 -28.24
CA ILE A 7 -7.33 5.29 -27.10
C ILE A 7 -8.12 4.32 -26.20
N PRO A 8 -7.55 3.17 -25.79
CA PRO A 8 -8.22 2.28 -24.86
C PRO A 8 -8.51 3.07 -23.59
N LYS A 9 -9.80 3.18 -23.22
CA LYS A 9 -10.20 3.77 -21.93
C LYS A 9 -9.60 2.91 -20.82
N LEU A 10 -8.40 3.28 -20.36
CA LEU A 10 -7.62 2.55 -19.35
C LEU A 10 -8.29 2.52 -17.97
N PHE A 11 -9.33 3.32 -17.77
CA PHE A 11 -10.15 3.34 -16.55
C PHE A 11 -11.59 3.66 -16.92
N SER A 12 -12.45 2.64 -16.98
CA SER A 12 -13.90 2.78 -17.10
C SER A 12 -14.63 2.63 -15.77
N GLY A 13 -13.90 2.37 -14.67
CA GLY A 13 -14.45 2.39 -13.33
C GLY A 13 -14.37 3.81 -12.79
N SER A 14 -15.51 4.36 -12.36
CA SER A 14 -15.50 5.61 -11.61
C SER A 14 -14.66 5.43 -10.35
N VAL A 15 -14.08 6.51 -9.82
CA VAL A 15 -13.46 6.51 -8.48
C VAL A 15 -14.44 5.97 -7.42
N ASP A 16 -15.75 6.07 -7.68
CA ASP A 16 -16.81 5.45 -6.88
C ASP A 16 -16.77 3.92 -6.79
N ASP A 17 -16.15 3.24 -7.75
CA ASP A 17 -16.03 1.78 -7.71
C ASP A 17 -14.88 1.32 -6.79
N LEU A 18 -13.92 2.21 -6.49
CA LEU A 18 -12.90 1.97 -5.47
C LEU A 18 -13.42 2.21 -4.05
N THR A 19 -14.47 3.01 -3.89
CA THR A 19 -15.06 3.36 -2.58
C THR A 19 -16.27 2.50 -2.21
N LYS A 20 -16.82 1.71 -3.16
CA LYS A 20 -17.93 0.80 -2.87
C LYS A 20 -17.48 -0.37 -1.99
N PRO A 21 -18.15 -0.62 -0.84
CA PRO A 21 -17.88 -1.80 -0.05
C PRO A 21 -18.29 -3.04 -0.87
N SER A 22 -17.29 -3.84 -1.26
CA SER A 22 -17.54 -5.15 -1.87
C SER A 22 -18.33 -6.01 -0.89
N LYS A 23 -19.44 -6.62 -1.34
CA LYS A 23 -20.24 -7.55 -0.52
C LYS A 23 -19.32 -8.58 0.13
N PRO A 24 -19.42 -8.82 1.45
CA PRO A 24 -18.52 -9.74 2.13
C PRO A 24 -18.70 -11.15 1.53
N LYS A 25 -17.66 -11.66 0.86
CA LYS A 25 -17.56 -13.09 0.55
C LYS A 25 -17.58 -13.82 1.89
N LYS A 26 -18.56 -14.72 2.08
CA LYS A 26 -18.68 -15.58 3.26
C LYS A 26 -17.31 -16.19 3.56
N GLN A 27 -16.67 -15.73 4.65
CA GLN A 27 -15.42 -16.29 5.15
C GLN A 27 -15.70 -17.71 5.63
N LYS A 28 -15.25 -18.71 4.86
CA LYS A 28 -14.97 -20.03 5.42
C LYS A 28 -13.87 -19.84 6.47
N GLU A 29 -14.19 -20.22 7.71
CA GLU A 29 -13.29 -20.47 8.84
C GLU A 29 -11.94 -19.73 8.80
N ARG A 30 -11.93 -18.47 9.26
CA ARG A 30 -10.70 -17.89 9.79
C ARG A 30 -10.43 -18.53 11.14
N ALA A 31 -9.75 -19.67 11.12
CA ALA A 31 -9.15 -20.29 12.28
C ALA A 31 -8.39 -19.24 13.12
N ASP A 32 -8.47 -19.41 14.43
CA ASP A 32 -8.16 -18.49 15.51
C ASP A 32 -6.66 -18.10 15.61
N LEU A 33 -6.12 -17.46 14.57
CA LEU A 33 -4.75 -16.95 14.52
C LEU A 33 -4.57 -15.62 15.26
N LYS A 34 -5.67 -15.02 15.75
CA LYS A 34 -5.67 -13.70 16.40
C LYS A 34 -5.17 -13.71 17.84
N SER A 35 -5.13 -14.86 18.52
CA SER A 35 -4.87 -14.93 19.96
C SER A 35 -3.40 -15.21 20.35
N GLN A 36 -2.53 -15.62 19.42
CA GLN A 36 -1.13 -15.91 19.75
C GLN A 36 -0.21 -14.75 19.37
N LYS A 37 -0.01 -13.83 20.31
CA LYS A 37 1.04 -12.81 20.23
C LYS A 37 2.41 -13.51 20.22
N LYS A 38 2.95 -13.77 19.03
CA LYS A 38 4.29 -14.37 18.89
C LYS A 38 5.33 -13.27 19.06
N GLN A 39 6.05 -13.27 20.18
CA GLN A 39 7.25 -12.45 20.30
C GLN A 39 8.27 -12.93 19.27
N LYS A 40 8.59 -12.08 18.30
CA LYS A 40 9.56 -12.36 17.24
C LYS A 40 10.50 -11.18 17.08
N THR A 41 11.80 -11.48 17.01
CA THR A 41 12.84 -10.50 16.70
C THR A 41 13.04 -10.46 15.20
N LEU A 42 12.92 -9.27 14.60
CA LEU A 42 13.25 -9.03 13.19
C LEU A 42 14.62 -8.37 13.11
N TYR A 43 15.57 -9.01 12.41
CA TYR A 43 16.86 -8.39 12.11
C TYR A 43 16.74 -7.54 10.85
N ILE A 44 17.12 -6.27 10.95
CA ILE A 44 17.06 -5.27 9.88
C ILE A 44 18.42 -4.59 9.73
N SER A 45 18.66 -3.97 8.59
CA SER A 45 19.87 -3.15 8.39
C SER A 45 19.82 -1.89 9.27
N LEU A 46 21.00 -1.32 9.52
CA LEU A 46 21.15 -0.09 10.30
C LEU A 46 20.37 1.08 9.69
N ASP A 47 20.35 1.18 8.35
CA ASP A 47 19.62 2.21 7.62
C ASP A 47 18.10 2.13 7.86
N ILE A 48 17.54 0.93 7.77
CA ILE A 48 16.11 0.73 8.04
C ILE A 48 15.78 0.99 9.51
N ASN A 49 16.68 0.64 10.43
CA ASN A 49 16.49 0.95 11.84
C ASN A 49 16.45 2.46 12.09
N ARG A 50 17.31 3.24 11.44
CA ARG A 50 17.29 4.71 11.55
C ARG A 50 15.97 5.29 11.05
N LYS A 51 15.50 4.85 9.88
CA LYS A 51 14.20 5.25 9.32
C LYS A 51 13.03 4.90 10.25
N LEU A 52 13.04 3.72 10.87
CA LEU A 52 12.00 3.33 11.83
C LEU A 52 12.04 4.15 13.13
N ILE A 53 13.23 4.58 13.57
CA ILE A 53 13.38 5.48 14.73
C ILE A 53 12.84 6.87 14.39
N GLU A 54 13.14 7.39 13.20
CA GLU A 54 12.62 8.68 12.72
C GLU A 54 11.08 8.66 12.65
N LEU A 55 10.50 7.65 11.98
CA LEU A 55 9.04 7.48 11.90
C LEU A 55 8.38 7.33 13.28
N TYR A 56 9.03 6.62 14.21
CA TYR A 56 8.57 6.53 15.59
C TYR A 56 8.56 7.91 16.28
N GLY A 57 9.62 8.69 16.11
CA GLY A 57 9.79 10.01 16.72
C GLY A 57 8.78 11.05 16.21
N GLU A 58 8.41 10.97 14.94
CA GLU A 58 7.45 11.90 14.32
C GLU A 58 5.99 11.55 14.62
N GLU A 59 5.61 10.26 14.56
CA GLU A 59 4.20 9.84 14.73
C GLU A 59 3.82 9.52 16.19
N GLY A 60 4.80 9.33 17.08
CA GLY A 60 4.57 8.89 18.47
C GLY A 60 4.00 7.46 18.58
N ARG A 61 4.07 6.68 17.50
CA ARG A 61 3.49 5.33 17.39
C ARG A 61 4.56 4.27 17.60
N ARG A 62 4.22 3.16 18.28
CA ARG A 62 5.12 2.01 18.48
C ARG A 62 5.66 1.46 17.15
N GLN A 63 6.97 1.21 17.08
CA GLN A 63 7.64 0.65 15.90
C GLN A 63 6.97 -0.65 15.39
N SER A 64 6.48 -1.50 16.31
CA SER A 64 5.76 -2.71 15.94
C SER A 64 4.51 -2.44 15.10
N ILE A 65 3.79 -1.35 15.38
CA ILE A 65 2.58 -0.97 14.64
C ILE A 65 2.97 -0.46 13.25
N ILE A 66 4.01 0.37 13.16
CA ILE A 66 4.53 0.87 11.87
C ILE A 66 4.93 -0.30 10.97
N VAL A 67 5.62 -1.30 11.52
CA VAL A 67 6.02 -2.50 10.79
C VAL A 67 4.79 -3.33 10.37
N GLU A 68 3.83 -3.54 11.26
CA GLU A 68 2.59 -4.27 10.93
C GLU A 68 1.81 -3.58 9.80
N ASP A 69 1.65 -2.26 9.86
CA ASP A 69 0.98 -1.48 8.84
C ASP A 69 1.71 -1.53 7.50
N ALA A 70 3.04 -1.39 7.51
CA ALA A 70 3.85 -1.48 6.30
C ALA A 70 3.73 -2.86 5.62
N VAL A 71 3.76 -3.94 6.40
CA VAL A 71 3.58 -5.32 5.89
C VAL A 71 2.17 -5.51 5.34
N ASN A 72 1.15 -5.05 6.05
CA ASN A 72 -0.24 -5.13 5.59
C ASN A 72 -0.43 -4.35 4.28
N LEU A 73 0.08 -3.13 4.20
CA LEU A 73 0.00 -2.28 3.02
C LEU A 73 0.66 -2.97 1.82
N TYR A 74 1.89 -3.45 1.97
CA TYR A 74 2.61 -4.18 0.93
C TYR A 74 1.80 -5.39 0.44
N TYR A 75 1.29 -6.19 1.38
CA TYR A 75 0.53 -7.41 1.07
C TYR A 75 -0.76 -7.11 0.30
N TYR A 76 -1.57 -6.19 0.80
CA TYR A 76 -2.88 -5.89 0.19
C TYR A 76 -2.74 -5.12 -1.13
N LEU A 77 -1.75 -4.23 -1.28
CA LEU A 77 -1.47 -3.59 -2.57
C LEU A 77 -1.05 -4.61 -3.62
N ARG A 78 -0.16 -5.55 -3.28
CA ARG A 78 0.26 -6.62 -4.20
C ARG A 78 -0.93 -7.46 -4.66
N LEU A 79 -1.82 -7.83 -3.73
CA LEU A 79 -3.03 -8.58 -4.06
C LEU A 79 -4.00 -7.79 -4.95
N ALA A 80 -4.20 -6.51 -4.67
CA ALA A 80 -5.17 -5.69 -5.39
C ALA A 80 -4.71 -5.38 -6.83
N LEU A 81 -3.42 -5.12 -7.03
CA LEU A 81 -2.87 -4.68 -8.32
C LEU A 81 -2.43 -5.85 -9.22
N GLY A 82 -2.08 -7.00 -8.63
CA GLY A 82 -1.38 -8.08 -9.32
C GLY A 82 0.10 -7.77 -9.53
N GLU A 83 0.90 -8.79 -9.83
CA GLU A 83 2.37 -8.71 -9.76
C GLU A 83 2.98 -7.62 -10.64
N LYS A 84 2.63 -7.61 -11.94
CA LYS A 84 3.24 -6.67 -12.90
C LYS A 84 3.00 -5.20 -12.52
N LYS A 85 1.74 -4.85 -12.22
CA LYS A 85 1.38 -3.47 -11.85
C LYS A 85 1.96 -3.08 -10.49
N PHE A 86 2.04 -4.04 -9.57
CA PHE A 86 2.66 -3.81 -8.27
C PHE A 86 4.16 -3.52 -8.40
N GLU A 87 4.88 -4.27 -9.25
CA GLU A 87 6.29 -4.00 -9.51
C GLU A 87 6.51 -2.63 -10.18
N GLU A 88 5.66 -2.26 -11.14
CA GLU A 88 5.68 -0.93 -11.76
C GLU A 88 5.50 0.17 -10.69
N LEU A 89 4.52 0.01 -9.79
CA LEU A 89 4.29 0.93 -8.67
C LEU A 89 5.52 1.02 -7.76
N MET A 90 6.07 -0.11 -7.33
CA MET A 90 7.23 -0.13 -6.43
C MET A 90 8.47 0.48 -7.09
N SER A 91 8.63 0.30 -8.41
CA SER A 91 9.69 0.93 -9.19
C SER A 91 9.54 2.44 -9.25
N ALA A 92 8.32 2.93 -9.47
CA ALA A 92 8.02 4.36 -9.43
C ALA A 92 8.32 4.94 -8.04
N VAL A 93 7.75 4.37 -6.97
CA VAL A 93 7.94 4.85 -5.59
C VAL A 93 9.42 4.91 -5.18
N ARG A 94 10.26 3.98 -5.65
CA ARG A 94 11.71 4.00 -5.36
C ARG A 94 12.48 5.08 -6.10
N ARG A 95 11.93 5.60 -7.21
CA ARG A 95 12.55 6.61 -8.07
C ARG A 95 12.07 8.02 -7.75
N GLU A 96 10.87 8.15 -7.18
CA GLU A 96 10.27 9.45 -6.88
C GLU A 96 10.93 10.12 -5.67
N ASP A 97 11.00 11.44 -5.75
CA ASP A 97 11.37 12.33 -4.65
C ASP A 97 10.22 12.38 -3.61
N PRO A 98 10.48 12.21 -2.30
CA PRO A 98 9.49 12.40 -1.25
C PRO A 98 8.71 13.71 -1.34
N ASP A 99 9.34 14.80 -1.81
CA ASP A 99 8.67 16.10 -1.96
C ASP A 99 7.65 16.09 -3.10
N PHE A 100 7.99 15.44 -4.22
CA PHE A 100 7.04 15.22 -5.32
C PHE A 100 5.86 14.37 -4.87
N LEU A 101 6.11 13.29 -4.11
CA LEU A 101 5.03 12.45 -3.59
C LEU A 101 4.11 13.23 -2.65
N ARG A 102 4.66 14.10 -1.80
CA ARG A 102 3.88 14.97 -0.92
C ARG A 102 2.97 15.90 -1.73
N GLU A 103 3.52 16.62 -2.72
CA GLU A 103 2.75 17.51 -3.59
C GLU A 103 1.70 16.76 -4.41
N TYR A 104 2.05 15.57 -4.93
CA TYR A 104 1.11 14.73 -5.65
C TYR A 104 -0.05 14.28 -4.77
N MET A 105 0.22 13.90 -3.51
CA MET A 105 -0.81 13.50 -2.55
C MET A 105 -1.72 14.66 -2.13
N GLU A 106 -1.23 15.90 -2.12
CA GLU A 106 -2.07 17.08 -1.87
C GLU A 106 -3.18 17.24 -2.92
N LYS A 107 -2.96 16.78 -4.16
CA LYS A 107 -3.99 16.80 -5.21
C LYS A 107 -5.19 15.90 -4.92
N PHE A 108 -5.05 14.96 -3.99
CA PHE A 108 -6.10 14.03 -3.57
C PHE A 108 -6.68 14.35 -2.19
N ARG A 109 -6.23 15.42 -1.53
CA ARG A 109 -6.91 15.93 -0.34
C ARG A 109 -8.27 16.51 -0.75
N LEU A 110 -9.33 15.74 -0.50
CA LEU A 110 -10.73 16.18 -0.50
C LEU A 110 -10.99 17.18 0.63
#